data_AF-A0AAV4WXJ3-F1
#
_entry.id   AF-A0AAV4WXJ3-F1
#
_cell.length_a   1.000
_cell.length_b   1.000
_cell.length_c   1.000
_cell.angle_alpha   90.00
_cell.angle_beta   90.00
_cell.angle_gamma   90.00
#
_symmetry.space_group_name_H-M   'P 1'
#
loop_
_entity.id
_entity.type
_entity.pdbx_description
1 polymer ?
#
loop_
_entity_poly.entity_id
_entity_poly.type
_entity_poly.pdbx_seq_one_letter_code
_entity_poly.pdbx_strand_id
1 'polypeptide(L)'
;MIYGSAAKTTLDKLNTVHHQGLRLSSGAFRTSPVHSLYVITHGPSLQTRRERLSLKYYFKIKSHHSHPLYTHVTHPNFKTFYENRPSYVPSFGLRMQILLDF
;
A
#
# COMPACT_ATOMS: atom_id res chain seq x y z
N MET A 1 7.78 -5.53 1.98
CA MET A 1 7.15 -4.46 2.78
C MET A 1 7.67 -3.05 2.46
N ILE A 2 8.84 -2.92 1.81
CA ILE A 2 9.57 -1.67 1.59
C ILE A 2 8.76 -0.59 0.85
N TYR A 3 7.99 -0.95 -0.18
CA TYR A 3 7.24 0.03 -0.99
C TYR A 3 5.99 0.60 -0.32
N GLY A 4 5.45 -0.08 0.70
CA GLY A 4 4.31 0.44 1.43
C GLY A 4 4.67 1.76 2.11
N SER A 5 5.84 1.83 2.73
CA SER A 5 6.32 2.95 3.56
C SER A 5 6.87 4.15 2.78
N ALA A 6 6.87 4.09 1.44
CA ALA A 6 7.33 5.19 0.62
C ALA A 6 6.40 6.42 0.73
N ALA A 7 6.97 7.62 0.58
CA ALA A 7 6.21 8.86 0.52
C ALA A 7 5.24 8.85 -0.68
N LYS A 8 4.11 9.58 -0.52
CA LYS A 8 3.07 9.67 -1.56
C LYS A 8 3.62 10.12 -2.91
N THR A 9 4.52 11.10 -2.91
CA THR A 9 5.18 11.63 -4.12
C THR A 9 5.95 10.56 -4.89
N THR A 10 6.67 9.68 -4.18
CA THR A 10 7.39 8.55 -4.79
C THR A 10 6.43 7.48 -5.32
N LEU A 11 5.33 7.24 -4.61
CA LEU A 11 4.29 6.30 -5.03
C LEU A 11 3.55 6.77 -6.29
N ASP A 12 3.30 8.07 -6.40
CA ASP A 12 2.64 8.65 -7.57
C ASP A 12 3.53 8.51 -8.82
N LYS A 13 4.85 8.74 -8.70
CA LYS A 13 5.81 8.48 -9.77
C LYS A 13 5.86 7.00 -10.18
N LEU A 14 5.72 6.08 -9.20
CA LEU A 14 5.67 4.65 -9.51
C LEU A 14 4.36 4.28 -10.22
N ASN A 15 3.24 4.88 -9.81
CA ASN A 15 1.93 4.66 -10.43
C ASN A 15 1.92 5.15 -11.89
N THR A 16 2.51 6.31 -12.20
CA THR A 16 2.55 6.83 -13.57
C THR A 16 3.30 5.89 -14.51
N VAL A 17 4.48 5.39 -14.10
CA VAL A 17 5.25 4.41 -14.87
C VAL A 17 4.46 3.11 -15.07
N HIS A 18 3.78 2.63 -14.02
CA HIS A 18 2.95 1.44 -14.10
C HIS A 18 1.79 1.59 -15.08
N HIS A 19 1.03 2.69 -15.01
CA HIS A 19 -0.08 2.95 -15.92
C HIS A 19 0.39 3.08 -17.36
N GLN A 20 1.53 3.73 -17.59
CA GLN A 20 2.14 3.81 -18.92
C GLN A 20 2.53 2.42 -19.44
N GLY A 21 3.14 1.58 -18.60
CA GLY A 21 3.47 0.20 -18.94
C GLY A 21 2.24 -0.61 -19.32
N LEU A 22 1.14 -0.51 -18.55
CA LEU A 22 -0.12 -1.19 -18.88
C LEU A 22 -0.63 -0.78 -20.26
N ARG A 23 -0.64 0.52 -20.59
CA ARG A 23 -1.08 1.02 -21.90
C ARG A 23 -0.23 0.47 -23.04
N LEU A 24 1.09 0.45 -22.87
CA LEU A 24 2.00 -0.09 -23.88
C LEU A 24 1.77 -1.59 -24.08
N SER A 25 1.57 -2.34 -22.99
CA SER A 25 1.33 -3.79 -23.07
C SER A 25 -0.04 -4.16 -23.65
N SER A 26 -1.08 -3.34 -23.41
CA SER A 26 -2.44 -3.61 -23.87
C SER A 26 -2.79 -2.92 -25.19
N GLY A 27 -1.91 -2.07 -25.72
CA GLY A 27 -2.18 -1.25 -26.89
C GLY A 27 -3.24 -0.16 -26.66
N ALA A 28 -3.59 0.13 -25.40
CA ALA A 28 -4.60 1.14 -25.09
C ALA A 28 -4.12 2.56 -25.38
N PHE A 29 -5.04 3.44 -25.78
CA PHE A 29 -4.75 4.85 -26.02
C PHE A 29 -4.13 5.52 -24.79
N ARG A 30 -3.32 6.56 -25.03
CA ARG A 30 -2.71 7.36 -23.94
C ARG A 30 -3.76 8.01 -23.03
N THR A 31 -4.95 8.29 -23.56
CA THR A 31 -6.08 8.94 -22.87
C THR A 31 -7.07 7.96 -22.24
N SER A 32 -6.92 6.63 -22.43
CA SER A 32 -7.85 5.66 -21.85
C SER A 32 -7.94 5.80 -20.32
N PRO A 33 -9.10 5.71 -19.68
CA PRO A 33 -9.20 5.79 -18.22
C PRO A 33 -8.43 4.64 -17.53
N VAL A 34 -7.80 4.92 -16.38
CA VAL A 34 -7.03 3.91 -15.62
C VAL A 34 -7.90 2.74 -15.17
N HIS A 35 -9.15 2.99 -14.80
CA HIS A 35 -10.10 1.93 -14.42
C HIS A 35 -10.35 0.94 -15.57
N SER A 36 -10.47 1.45 -16.80
CA SER A 36 -10.63 0.62 -17.99
C SER A 36 -9.39 -0.25 -18.24
N LEU A 37 -8.18 0.29 -18.00
CA LEU A 37 -6.94 -0.48 -18.13
C LEU A 37 -6.90 -1.68 -17.18
N TYR A 38 -7.35 -1.53 -15.93
CA TYR A 38 -7.37 -2.64 -14.97
C TYR A 38 -8.35 -3.74 -15.39
N VAL A 39 -9.49 -3.39 -15.99
CA VAL A 39 -10.44 -4.36 -16.53
C VAL A 39 -9.83 -5.12 -17.71
N ILE A 40 -9.22 -4.42 -18.67
CA ILE A 40 -8.61 -5.01 -19.87
C ILE A 40 -7.44 -5.94 -19.52
N THR A 41 -6.60 -5.52 -18.57
CA THR A 41 -5.40 -6.27 -18.17
C THR A 41 -5.68 -7.35 -17.14
N HIS A 42 -6.93 -7.46 -16.67
CA HIS A 42 -7.37 -8.34 -15.57
C HIS A 42 -6.48 -8.24 -14.31
N GLY A 43 -5.82 -7.09 -14.11
CA GLY A 43 -4.82 -6.87 -13.09
C GLY A 43 -5.32 -5.91 -11.99
N PRO A 44 -5.02 -6.18 -10.70
CA PRO A 44 -5.35 -5.24 -9.63
C PRO A 44 -4.43 -4.02 -9.65
N SER A 45 -4.92 -2.91 -9.09
CA SER A 45 -4.09 -1.71 -8.92
C SER A 45 -2.86 -1.98 -8.03
N LEU A 46 -1.77 -1.22 -8.23
CA LEU A 46 -0.59 -1.29 -7.37
C LEU A 46 -0.92 -1.00 -5.90
N GLN A 47 -1.93 -0.17 -5.64
CA GLN A 47 -2.39 0.10 -4.28
C GLN A 47 -2.98 -1.16 -3.65
N THR A 48 -3.96 -1.79 -4.32
CA THR A 48 -4.59 -3.03 -3.86
C THR A 48 -3.57 -4.16 -3.66
N ARG A 49 -2.58 -4.26 -4.56
CA ARG A 49 -1.48 -5.23 -4.41
C ARG A 49 -0.66 -4.97 -3.15
N ARG A 50 -0.35 -3.71 -2.83
CA ARG A 50 0.40 -3.32 -1.63
C ARG A 50 -0.40 -3.58 -0.35
N GLU A 51 -1.70 -3.28 -0.35
CA GLU A 51 -2.61 -3.57 0.76
C GLU A 51 -2.68 -5.07 1.02
N ARG A 52 -2.91 -5.89 -0.01
CA ARG A 52 -2.92 -7.36 0.10
C ARG A 52 -1.62 -7.91 0.66
N LEU A 53 -0.48 -7.43 0.19
CA LEU A 53 0.84 -7.83 0.71
C LEU A 53 1.05 -7.40 2.16
N SER A 54 0.57 -6.22 2.53
CA SER A 54 0.66 -5.69 3.89
C SER A 54 -0.19 -6.52 4.85
N LEU A 55 -1.42 -6.85 4.47
CA LEU A 55 -2.31 -7.73 5.23
C LEU A 55 -1.72 -9.13 5.40
N LYS A 56 -1.22 -9.74 4.32
CA LYS A 56 -0.56 -11.05 4.39
C LYS A 56 0.59 -11.04 5.39
N TYR A 57 1.39 -9.97 5.41
CA TYR A 57 2.50 -9.83 6.33
C TYR A 57 2.03 -9.57 7.77
N TYR A 58 1.01 -8.74 7.96
CA TYR A 58 0.40 -8.47 9.26
C TYR A 58 -0.12 -9.76 9.92
N PHE A 59 -0.91 -10.56 9.19
CA PHE A 59 -1.41 -11.83 9.71
C PHE A 59 -0.28 -12.82 9.99
N LYS A 60 0.78 -12.83 9.18
CA LYS A 60 1.98 -13.65 9.43
C LYS A 60 2.68 -13.25 10.74
N ILE A 61 2.77 -11.96 11.06
CA ILE A 61 3.33 -11.50 12.34
C ILE A 61 2.39 -11.89 13.48
N LYS A 62 1.09 -11.62 13.33
CA LYS A 62 0.08 -11.93 14.36
C LYS A 62 0.02 -13.42 14.70
N SER A 63 0.25 -14.31 13.74
CA SER A 63 0.28 -15.76 13.98
C SER A 63 1.53 -16.22 14.75
N HIS A 64 2.59 -15.42 14.83
CA HIS A 64 3.85 -15.78 15.50
C HIS A 64 4.16 -14.80 16.65
N HIS A 65 3.83 -15.20 17.88
CA HIS A 65 4.02 -14.35 19.06
C HIS A 65 5.50 -14.04 19.37
N SER A 66 6.43 -14.92 18.96
CA SER A 66 7.89 -14.74 19.11
C SER A 66 8.51 -13.78 18.09
N HIS A 67 7.72 -13.23 17.15
CA HIS A 67 8.25 -12.34 16.13
C HIS A 67 8.65 -10.99 16.76
N PRO A 68 9.85 -10.43 16.46
CA PRO A 68 10.35 -9.22 17.12
C PRO A 68 9.46 -7.98 16.88
N LEU A 69 8.79 -7.94 15.73
CA LEU A 69 7.84 -6.87 15.39
C LEU A 69 6.43 -7.07 15.98
N TYR A 70 6.16 -8.16 16.70
CA TYR A 70 4.82 -8.45 17.23
C TYR A 70 4.32 -7.32 18.12
N THR A 71 5.13 -6.88 19.09
CA THR A 71 4.78 -5.82 20.05
C THR A 71 4.49 -4.48 19.38
N HIS A 72 5.33 -4.08 18.42
CA HIS A 72 5.18 -2.82 17.68
C HIS A 72 3.97 -2.80 16.73
N VAL A 73 3.55 -3.97 16.25
CA VAL A 73 2.38 -4.10 15.37
C VAL A 73 1.08 -4.20 16.18
N THR A 74 1.11 -4.86 17.34
CA THR A 74 -0.07 -4.96 18.22
C THR A 74 -0.35 -3.66 18.97
N HIS A 75 0.71 -2.97 19.41
CA HIS A 75 0.62 -1.73 20.18
C HIS A 75 1.45 -0.65 19.46
N PRO A 76 0.89 -0.02 18.41
CA PRO A 76 1.60 1.02 17.70
C PRO A 76 1.72 2.29 18.55
N ASN A 77 2.95 2.73 18.75
CA ASN A 77 3.26 3.96 19.46
C ASN A 77 3.08 5.20 18.57
N PHE A 78 2.98 6.37 19.20
CA PHE A 78 2.99 7.69 18.54
C PHE A 78 1.79 7.99 17.62
N LYS A 79 0.61 7.38 17.86
CA LYS A 79 -0.60 7.66 17.07
C LYS A 79 -0.89 9.16 16.94
N THR A 80 -0.90 9.88 18.07
CA THR A 80 -1.14 11.33 18.13
C THR A 80 -0.12 12.16 17.35
N PHE A 81 1.15 11.72 17.32
CA PHE A 81 2.20 12.42 16.56
C PHE A 81 1.93 12.37 15.05
N TYR A 82 1.52 11.22 14.52
CA TYR A 82 1.21 11.06 13.09
C TYR A 82 -0.11 11.75 12.72
N GLU A 83 -1.10 11.79 13.61
CA GLU A 83 -2.34 12.56 13.43
C GLU A 83 -2.05 14.07 13.30
N ASN A 84 -1.13 14.60 14.10
CA ASN A 84 -0.71 16.00 14.05
C ASN A 84 0.18 16.35 12.83
N ARG A 85 0.73 15.34 12.14
CA ARG A 85 1.69 15.51 11.03
C ARG A 85 1.30 14.64 9.83
N PRO A 86 0.24 14.99 9.08
CA PRO A 86 -0.29 14.16 7.99
C PRO A 86 0.67 13.97 6.81
N SER A 87 1.73 14.79 6.71
CA SER A 87 2.76 14.63 5.67
C SER A 87 3.69 13.45 5.93
N TYR A 88 3.80 12.97 7.18
CA TYR A 88 4.69 11.87 7.52
C TYR A 88 4.00 10.54 7.28
N VAL A 89 4.75 9.56 6.75
CA VAL A 89 4.19 8.23 6.53
C VAL A 89 4.05 7.52 7.89
N PRO A 90 2.83 7.10 8.28
CA PRO A 90 2.62 6.43 9.56
C PRO A 90 3.34 5.08 9.62
N SER A 91 3.61 4.63 10.85
CA SER A 91 4.22 3.33 11.11
C SER A 91 3.35 2.18 10.57
N PHE A 92 3.97 1.02 10.33
CA PHE A 92 3.25 -0.14 9.78
C PHE A 92 2.06 -0.56 10.64
N GLY A 93 2.20 -0.58 11.98
CA GLY A 93 1.11 -0.92 12.89
C GLY A 93 -0.10 0.02 12.77
N LEU A 94 0.13 1.34 12.78
CA LEU A 94 -0.93 2.35 12.61
C LEU A 94 -1.65 2.21 11.27
N ARG A 95 -0.90 1.91 10.21
CA ARG A 95 -1.47 1.70 8.87
C ARG A 95 -2.34 0.47 8.78
N MET A 96 -1.95 -0.61 9.45
CA MET A 96 -2.75 -1.82 9.49
C MET A 96 -4.01 -1.62 10.32
N GLN A 97 -3.96 -0.83 11.40
CA GLN A 97 -5.17 -0.42 12.12
C GLN A 97 -6.13 0.34 11.20
N ILE A 98 -5.67 1.38 10.51
CA ILE A 98 -6.50 2.16 9.57
C ILE A 98 -7.11 1.26 8.46
N LEU A 99 -6.38 0.25 8.00
CA LEU A 99 -6.86 -0.68 6.97
C LEU A 99 -7.86 -1.71 7.53
N LEU A 100 -7.78 -2.05 8.82
CA LEU A 100 -8.64 -3.03 9.48
C LEU A 100 -9.86 -2.41 10.17
N ASP A 101 -9.80 -1.13 10.57
CA ASP A 101 -10.86 -0.35 11.24
C ASP A 101 -11.96 0.10 10.26
N PHE A 102 -12.44 -0.80 9.39
CA PHE A 102 -13.61 -0.54 8.53
C PHE A 102 -14.86 -0.18 9.33
#